data_AF-A0A935Q1L2-F1
#
_entry.id   AF-A0A935Q1L2-F1
#
_cell.length_a   1.000
_cell.length_b   1.000
_cell.length_c   1.000
_cell.angle_alpha   90.00
_cell.angle_beta   90.00
_cell.angle_gamma   90.00
#
_symmetry.space_group_name_H-M   'P 1'
#
loop_
_entity.id
_entity.type
_entity.pdbx_description
1 polymer ?
#
loop_
_entity_poly.entity_id
_entity_poly.type
_entity_poly.pdbx_seq_one_letter_code
_entity_poly.pdbx_strand_id
1 'polypeptide(L)'
;MLQAQGKLTEAEAAYIDDLSISRRLVELDPGNTGRHQDLAATLDRLAEVLQAQWKLGEAQAAASEALAIRRRLDGENPTSAG
;
A
#
# COMPACT_ATOMS: atom_id res chain seq x y z
N MET A 1 10.32 5.93 24.52
CA MET A 1 9.16 5.22 23.94
C MET A 1 8.13 6.17 23.33
N LEU A 2 7.66 7.22 24.02
CA LEU A 2 6.71 8.20 23.45
C LEU A 2 7.19 8.87 22.15
N GLN A 3 8.46 9.25 22.06
CA GLN A 3 9.04 9.87 20.86
C GLN A 3 9.03 8.92 19.64
N ALA A 4 9.19 7.61 19.86
CA ALA A 4 9.14 6.62 18.77
C ALA A 4 7.70 6.40 18.31
N GLN A 5 6.74 6.33 19.24
CA GLN A 5 5.31 6.25 18.90
C GLN A 5 4.82 7.50 18.17
N GLY A 6 5.23 8.71 18.60
CA GLY A 6 4.87 9.95 17.90
C GLY A 6 5.31 9.96 16.44
N LYS A 7 6.55 9.54 16.17
CA LYS A 7 7.08 9.41 14.81
C LYS A 7 6.34 8.37 13.97
N LEU A 8 5.88 7.28 14.59
CA LEU A 8 5.07 6.26 13.90
C LEU A 8 3.69 6.81 13.54
N THR A 9 3.08 7.62 14.41
CA THR A 9 1.79 8.27 14.12
C THR A 9 1.91 9.31 13.01
N GLU A 10 2.99 10.10 12.99
CA GLU A 10 3.29 11.03 11.89
C GLU A 10 3.53 10.27 10.57
N ALA A 11 4.25 9.14 10.63
CA ALA A 11 4.48 8.30 9.46
C ALA A 11 3.17 7.68 8.93
N GLU A 12 2.30 7.18 9.81
CA GLU A 12 0.98 6.66 9.45
C GLU A 12 0.14 7.73 8.73
N ALA A 13 0.08 8.95 9.27
CA ALA A 13 -0.65 10.05 8.62
C ALA A 13 -0.10 10.35 7.22
N ALA A 14 1.23 10.43 7.08
CA ALA A 14 1.86 10.68 5.78
C ALA A 14 1.56 9.56 4.75
N TYR A 15 1.55 8.29 5.17
CA TYR A 15 1.20 7.19 4.29
C TYR A 15 -0.29 7.12 3.96
N ILE A 16 -1.18 7.57 4.84
CA ILE A 16 -2.63 7.68 4.54
C ILE A 16 -2.89 8.76 3.48
N ASP A 17 -2.18 9.88 3.57
CA ASP A 17 -2.25 10.95 2.55
C ASP A 17 -1.71 10.45 1.20
N ASP A 18 -0.55 9.80 1.20
CA ASP A 18 0.04 9.21 0.00
C ASP A 18 -0.86 8.11 -0.61
N LEU A 19 -1.50 7.30 0.23
CA LEU A 19 -2.45 6.27 -0.20
C LEU A 19 -3.64 6.89 -0.93
N SER A 20 -4.16 8.00 -0.42
CA SER A 20 -5.28 8.73 -1.04
C SER A 20 -4.91 9.29 -2.42
N ILE A 21 -3.69 9.82 -2.55
CA ILE A 21 -3.17 10.31 -3.84
C ILE A 21 -2.97 9.14 -4.82
N SER A 22 -2.34 8.05 -4.38
CA SER A 22 -2.08 6.86 -5.19
C SER A 22 -3.36 6.21 -5.69
N ARG A 23 -4.41 6.12 -4.85
CA ARG A 23 -5.73 5.63 -5.26
C ARG A 23 -6.34 6.51 -6.36
N ARG A 24 -6.32 7.82 -6.19
CA ARG A 24 -6.82 8.76 -7.19
C ARG A 24 -6.04 8.68 -8.51
N LEU A 25 -4.74 8.47 -8.45
CA LEU A 25 -3.90 8.27 -9.64
C LEU A 25 -4.30 6.98 -10.38
N VAL A 26 -4.56 5.88 -9.68
CA VAL A 26 -5.06 4.65 -10.28
C VAL A 26 -6.45 4.86 -10.92
N GLU A 27 -7.34 5.60 -10.26
CA GLU A 27 -8.67 5.93 -10.83
C GLU A 27 -8.58 6.76 -12.11
N LEU A 28 -7.61 7.68 -12.19
CA LEU A 28 -7.39 8.53 -13.37
C LEU A 28 -6.78 7.77 -14.56
N ASP A 29 -6.04 6.70 -14.31
CA ASP A 29 -5.38 5.90 -15.34
C ASP A 29 -5.30 4.42 -14.92
N PRO A 30 -6.43 3.69 -14.97
CA PRO A 30 -6.52 2.33 -14.46
C PRO A 30 -5.73 1.32 -15.28
N GLY A 31 -5.30 1.67 -16.51
CA GLY A 31 -4.46 0.82 -17.35
C GLY A 31 -2.96 0.91 -17.04
N ASN A 32 -2.56 1.84 -16.17
CA ASN A 32 -1.16 2.07 -15.86
C ASN A 32 -0.70 1.18 -14.70
N THR A 33 -0.05 0.07 -15.06
CA THR A 33 0.49 -0.90 -14.11
C THR A 33 1.46 -0.29 -13.10
N GLY A 34 2.22 0.74 -13.48
CA GLY A 34 3.11 1.47 -12.57
C GLY A 34 2.35 2.12 -11.40
N ARG A 35 1.19 2.73 -11.66
CA ARG A 35 0.37 3.36 -10.62
C ARG A 35 -0.20 2.34 -9.63
N HIS A 36 -0.59 1.17 -10.13
CA HIS A 36 -1.02 0.06 -9.27
C HIS A 36 0.15 -0.49 -8.43
N GLN A 37 1.35 -0.56 -8.99
CA GLN A 37 2.56 -0.96 -8.25
C GLN A 37 2.90 0.04 -7.15
N ASP A 38 2.83 1.34 -7.44
CA ASP A 38 3.04 2.41 -6.46
C ASP A 38 2.00 2.32 -5.33
N LEU A 39 0.71 2.15 -5.67
CA LEU A 39 -0.36 1.97 -4.70
C LEU A 39 -0.11 0.76 -3.77
N ALA A 40 0.31 -0.38 -4.33
CA ALA A 40 0.65 -1.57 -3.55
C ALA A 40 1.86 -1.33 -2.63
N ALA A 41 2.87 -0.58 -3.08
CA ALA A 41 4.04 -0.26 -2.27
C ALA A 41 3.70 0.67 -1.09
N THR A 42 2.81 1.65 -1.30
CA THR A 42 2.33 2.52 -0.21
C THR A 42 1.54 1.73 0.84
N LEU A 43 0.70 0.78 0.42
CA LEU A 43 -0.02 -0.10 1.32
C LEU A 43 0.90 -1.01 2.16
N ASP A 44 1.95 -1.57 1.56
CA ASP A 44 2.94 -2.38 2.29
C ASP A 44 3.64 -1.54 3.37
N ARG A 45 4.09 -0.33 3.04
CA ARG A 45 4.75 0.57 4.00
C ARG A 45 3.81 1.00 5.13
N LEU A 46 2.54 1.24 4.81
CA LEU A 46 1.52 1.52 5.82
C LEU A 46 1.34 0.32 6.76
N ALA A 47 1.30 -0.90 6.22
CA ALA A 47 1.19 -2.12 7.02
C ALA A 47 2.39 -2.28 7.99
N GLU A 48 3.61 -1.99 7.55
CA GLU A 48 4.81 -2.01 8.40
C GLU A 48 4.72 -1.01 9.56
N VAL A 49 4.26 0.22 9.28
CA VAL A 49 4.06 1.26 10.31
C VAL A 49 2.98 0.83 11.31
N LEU A 50 1.85 0.31 10.82
CA LEU A 50 0.75 -0.17 11.66
C LEU A 50 1.19 -1.36 12.53
N GLN A 51 2.02 -2.26 11.98
CA GLN A 51 2.60 -3.36 12.75
C GLN A 51 3.53 -2.85 13.86
N ALA A 52 4.37 -1.85 13.59
CA ALA A 52 5.23 -1.21 14.59
C ALA A 52 4.42 -0.50 15.70
N GLN A 53 3.18 -0.10 15.41
CA GLN A 53 2.23 0.43 16.38
C GLN A 53 1.36 -0.63 17.07
N TRP A 54 1.55 -1.92 16.79
CA TRP A 54 0.72 -3.03 17.27
C TRP A 54 -0.74 -3.01 16.79
N LYS A 55 -1.03 -2.23 15.73
CA LYS A 55 -2.34 -2.19 15.05
C LYS A 55 -2.47 -3.31 14.03
N LEU A 56 -2.39 -4.56 14.50
CA LEU A 56 -2.26 -5.74 13.62
C LEU A 56 -3.45 -5.97 12.67
N GLY A 57 -4.67 -5.63 13.09
CA GLY A 57 -5.85 -5.77 12.24
C GLY A 57 -5.82 -4.83 11.04
N GLU A 58 -5.40 -3.57 11.26
CA GLU A 58 -5.25 -2.58 10.20
C GLU A 58 -4.07 -2.92 9.29
N ALA A 59 -2.95 -3.40 9.87
CA ALA A 59 -1.79 -3.86 9.10
C ALA A 59 -2.15 -5.03 8.18
N GLN A 60 -2.92 -6.00 8.68
CA GLN A 60 -3.40 -7.13 7.87
C GLN A 60 -4.30 -6.67 6.73
N ALA A 61 -5.19 -5.71 6.98
CA ALA A 61 -6.06 -5.15 5.94
C ALA A 61 -5.23 -4.48 4.82
N ALA A 62 -4.27 -3.61 5.19
CA ALA A 62 -3.41 -2.93 4.23
C ALA A 62 -2.56 -3.92 3.40
N ALA A 63 -1.94 -4.90 4.05
CA ALA A 63 -1.16 -5.94 3.36
C ALA A 63 -2.03 -6.81 2.44
N SER A 64 -3.27 -7.10 2.84
CA SER A 64 -4.20 -7.89 2.02
C SER A 64 -4.62 -7.13 0.76
N GLU A 65 -4.83 -5.82 0.85
CA GLU A 65 -5.11 -4.95 -0.30
C GLU A 65 -3.91 -4.88 -1.25
N ALA A 66 -2.70 -4.68 -0.72
CA ALA A 66 -1.46 -4.67 -1.53
C ALA A 66 -1.29 -5.98 -2.32
N LEU A 67 -1.53 -7.12 -1.65
CA LEU A 67 -1.47 -8.44 -2.27
C LEU A 67 -2.53 -8.63 -3.37
N ALA A 68 -3.75 -8.13 -3.15
CA ALA A 68 -4.82 -8.19 -4.15
C ALA A 68 -4.43 -7.41 -5.42
N ILE A 69 -3.83 -6.23 -5.27
CA ILE A 69 -3.32 -5.43 -6.40
C ILE A 69 -2.21 -6.17 -7.14
N ARG A 70 -1.21 -6.70 -6.42
CA ARG A 70 -0.12 -7.47 -7.05
C ARG A 70 -0.62 -8.70 -7.80
N ARG A 71 -1.59 -9.43 -7.24
CA ARG A 71 -2.21 -10.58 -7.91
C ARG A 71 -2.95 -10.17 -9.17
N ARG A 72 -3.66 -9.05 -9.14
CA ARG A 72 -4.33 -8.52 -10.33
C ARG A 72 -3.30 -8.16 -11.41
N LEU A 73 -2.22 -7.49 -11.04
CA LEU A 73 -1.14 -7.13 -11.97
C LEU A 73 -0.44 -8.34 -12.58
N ASP A 74 -0.24 -9.41 -11.82
CA ASP A 74 0.34 -10.67 -12.30
C ASP A 74 -0.64 -11.43 -13.21
N GLY A 75 -1.94 -11.41 -12.90
CA GLY A 75 -2.99 -11.94 -13.78
C GLY A 75 -3.21 -11.12 -15.07
N GLU A 76 -2.97 -9.80 -15.01
CA GLU A 76 -3.02 -8.88 -16.16
C GLU A 76 -1.68 -8.88 -16.95
N ASN A 77 -0.58 -9.33 -16.35
CA ASN A 77 0.68 -9.71 -17.01
C ASN A 77 0.84 -11.24 -17.02
N PRO A 78 0.07 -11.99 -17.85
CA PRO A 78 0.57 -13.27 -18.30
C PRO A 78 1.78 -12.95 -19.19
N THR A 79 2.95 -12.78 -18.60
CA THR A 79 4.19 -12.75 -19.37
C THR A 79 4.28 -14.14 -19.98
N SER A 80 3.79 -14.28 -21.22
CA SER A 80 4.44 -14.98 -22.32
C SER A 80 5.52 -15.96 -21.85
N ALA A 81 5.09 -17.05 -21.21
CA ALA A 81 5.91 -18.24 -21.10
C ALA A 81 5.85 -18.88 -22.50
N GLY A 82 6.90 -18.64 -23.28
CA GLY A 82 7.15 -19.32 -24.55
C GLY A 82 7.39 -20.82 -24.36
#